data_AF-A0A2W7AZN0-F1
#
_entry.id   AF-A0A2W7AZN0-F1
#
_cell.length_a   1.000
_cell.length_b   1.000
_cell.length_c   1.000
_cell.angle_alpha   90.00
_cell.angle_beta   90.00
_cell.angle_gamma   90.00
#
_symmetry.space_group_name_H-M   'P 1'
#
loop_
_entity.id
_entity.type
_entity.pdbx_description
1 polymer ?
#
loop_
_entity_poly.entity_id
_entity_poly.type
_entity_poly.pdbx_seq_one_letter_code
_entity_poly.pdbx_strand_id
1 'polypeptide(L)'
;MAQPIDPNASGSNPASASNPEGHPSRSVEKVYQQAVAAFKGQKYDQALGLFQRLGQLPPSSPYYIKALMGQVRAHQRLGRGDRAGRLCQPLLNSSSTQARQWAQQVLSQLAQEPQPDPAMRQNPESATGDSAGTDLSGFVPLEAPTSSPQRPASLPPQSADPPPVQVSPPQASEVLAKPTGNASGANASGANDAEESSSDSVHRSLFHFQQLNRQSPGVEQADHELPIPRPPSPPSQANMVDSQPASHPAQKLKLQTQKQKQTALPQRPLSLLLGQGGTAIALLWAINWAFHAALRTLDIALRWVRWPVRLSLPGAYQSYAPWIVGAAVLLALSSPWMMDYALAFWHRQQPLSLRQLQAKHPDVLRLLRQVCRQQDWQLPELRLIPDPAPLCFSYGWLPGNSRIVVSQGLLDRCSDQALTALYSYELARMINGSLPVLSAVGLPLLLLHTGYRWLAQVGDGLSQPLIRNLLGIGASLFYGLFWLLRQLVLWLSRLCGSWGDRRTVALTRQPDHLSEGLLELTEAIAAHLQQRGTLHPLHSSLEILMPVSSRQAITPGGLLASALETSTPEIIAPESRTSLSKLLMTTEGLNPYRQWLRINASHIPLGERLLWLNQQSLLLGQPGIAPQDL
;
A
#
# COMPACT_ATOMS: atom_id res chain seq x y z
N MET A 1 -56.82 1.22 -2.18
CA MET A 1 -58.06 0.45 -1.96
C MET A 1 -57.69 -1.02 -1.77
N ALA A 2 -58.54 -1.74 -1.06
CA ALA A 2 -58.29 -2.92 -0.24
C ALA A 2 -57.79 -4.20 -0.96
N GLN A 3 -57.15 -5.04 -0.12
CA GLN A 3 -56.92 -6.52 -0.12
C GLN A 3 -58.14 -7.38 -0.56
N PRO A 4 -58.11 -8.75 -0.68
CA PRO A 4 -57.33 -9.77 0.09
C PRO A 4 -56.84 -11.05 -0.67
N ILE A 5 -55.79 -11.75 -0.21
CA ILE A 5 -55.71 -13.05 0.56
C ILE A 5 -56.36 -14.26 -0.15
N ASP A 6 -55.58 -15.30 -0.54
CA ASP A 6 -55.62 -16.61 0.14
C ASP A 6 -54.48 -17.59 -0.26
N PRO A 7 -54.05 -18.50 0.67
CA PRO A 7 -52.94 -19.45 0.54
C PRO A 7 -53.41 -20.92 0.37
N ASN A 8 -52.49 -21.78 -0.11
CA ASN A 8 -52.50 -23.26 -0.01
C ASN A 8 -53.71 -24.06 -0.53
N ALA A 9 -53.51 -24.76 -1.66
CA ALA A 9 -54.06 -26.12 -1.85
C ALA A 9 -53.22 -26.93 -2.84
N SER A 10 -52.61 -27.99 -2.33
CA SER A 10 -51.88 -29.04 -3.03
C SER A 10 -52.81 -29.99 -3.79
N GLY A 11 -52.35 -30.59 -4.90
CA GLY A 11 -52.99 -31.81 -5.42
C GLY A 11 -52.58 -32.26 -6.84
N SER A 12 -51.96 -33.44 -6.91
CA SER A 12 -51.87 -34.39 -8.04
C SER A 12 -50.93 -34.11 -9.24
N ASN A 13 -49.79 -34.83 -9.19
CA ASN A 13 -48.90 -35.29 -10.27
C ASN A 13 -49.64 -36.27 -11.24
N PRO A 14 -49.14 -36.65 -12.45
CA PRO A 14 -47.77 -37.13 -12.64
C PRO A 14 -47.10 -36.85 -14.02
N ALA A 15 -45.87 -37.36 -14.15
CA ALA A 15 -45.06 -37.56 -15.36
C ALA A 15 -44.06 -36.44 -15.71
N SER A 16 -42.87 -36.54 -15.13
CA SER A 16 -41.65 -36.79 -15.93
C SER A 16 -40.49 -37.18 -15.03
N ALA A 17 -39.71 -38.10 -15.56
CA ALA A 17 -38.75 -38.92 -14.87
C ALA A 17 -37.45 -38.18 -14.52
N SER A 18 -37.04 -38.34 -13.26
CA SER A 18 -35.68 -38.64 -12.81
C SER A 18 -34.50 -37.91 -13.46
N ASN A 19 -33.97 -36.92 -12.73
CA ASN A 19 -32.53 -36.67 -12.63
C ASN A 19 -32.22 -36.24 -11.18
N PRO A 20 -31.18 -36.77 -10.51
CA PRO A 20 -30.97 -36.49 -9.09
C PRO A 20 -30.23 -35.16 -8.92
N GLU A 21 -30.94 -34.11 -8.55
CA GLU A 21 -30.31 -32.91 -7.97
C GLU A 21 -29.76 -33.26 -6.57
N GLY A 22 -28.51 -33.71 -6.54
CA GLY A 22 -27.72 -33.70 -5.32
C GLY A 22 -27.24 -32.28 -5.05
N HIS A 23 -27.67 -31.69 -3.93
CA HIS A 23 -27.06 -30.45 -3.42
C HIS A 23 -25.52 -30.55 -3.49
N PRO A 24 -24.80 -29.55 -4.06
CA PRO A 24 -23.35 -29.59 -4.21
C PRO A 24 -22.60 -29.72 -2.87
N SER A 25 -23.25 -29.40 -1.75
CA SER A 25 -22.73 -29.61 -0.40
C SER A 25 -22.67 -31.08 0.01
N ARG A 26 -23.63 -31.92 -0.41
CA ARG A 26 -23.67 -33.36 -0.06
C ARG A 26 -22.65 -34.18 -0.84
N SER A 27 -22.28 -33.76 -2.06
CA SER A 27 -21.23 -34.43 -2.84
C SER A 27 -19.83 -34.11 -2.30
N VAL A 28 -19.59 -32.86 -1.91
CA VAL A 28 -18.31 -32.41 -1.31
C VAL A 28 -18.05 -33.08 0.04
N GLU A 29 -19.08 -33.19 0.90
CA GLU A 29 -18.96 -33.89 2.19
C GLU A 29 -18.60 -35.37 2.01
N LYS A 30 -19.20 -36.07 1.04
CA LYS A 30 -18.87 -37.48 0.74
C LYS A 30 -17.40 -37.63 0.31
N VAL A 31 -16.89 -36.71 -0.52
CA VAL A 31 -15.48 -36.73 -0.96
C VAL A 31 -14.54 -36.44 0.21
N TYR A 32 -14.91 -35.55 1.13
CA TYR A 32 -14.14 -35.29 2.36
C TYR A 32 -14.10 -36.51 3.27
N GLN A 33 -15.24 -37.17 3.50
CA GLN A 33 -15.30 -38.41 4.29
C GLN A 33 -14.47 -39.54 3.68
N GLN A 34 -14.48 -39.66 2.34
CA GLN A 34 -13.60 -40.60 1.63
C GLN A 34 -12.12 -40.27 1.81
N ALA A 35 -11.74 -38.99 1.75
CA ALA A 35 -10.36 -38.56 1.98
C ALA A 35 -9.89 -38.88 3.40
N VAL A 36 -10.76 -38.66 4.39
CA VAL A 36 -10.52 -39.00 5.79
C VAL A 36 -10.42 -40.52 5.99
N ALA A 37 -11.28 -41.31 5.36
CA ALA A 37 -11.21 -42.76 5.42
C ALA A 37 -9.92 -43.32 4.79
N ALA A 38 -9.49 -42.76 3.65
CA ALA A 38 -8.21 -43.12 3.02
C ALA A 38 -7.01 -42.75 3.90
N PHE A 39 -7.06 -41.60 4.57
CA PHE A 39 -6.03 -41.17 5.52
C PHE A 39 -5.95 -42.10 6.74
N LYS A 40 -7.11 -42.44 7.34
CA LYS A 40 -7.18 -43.39 8.46
C LYS A 40 -6.70 -44.79 8.06
N GLY A 41 -6.94 -45.19 6.82
CA GLY A 41 -6.44 -46.45 6.24
C GLY A 41 -4.95 -46.44 5.84
N GLN A 42 -4.16 -45.44 6.27
CA GLN A 42 -2.74 -45.26 5.95
C GLN A 42 -2.41 -45.15 4.44
N LYS A 43 -3.41 -44.94 3.58
CA LYS A 43 -3.24 -44.74 2.14
C LYS A 43 -3.00 -43.25 1.85
N TYR A 44 -1.87 -42.73 2.32
CA TYR A 44 -1.59 -41.28 2.34
C TYR A 44 -1.55 -40.64 0.95
N ASP A 45 -1.05 -41.34 -0.08
CA ASP A 45 -1.02 -40.80 -1.46
C ASP A 45 -2.44 -40.69 -2.06
N GLN A 46 -3.32 -41.66 -1.78
CA GLN A 46 -4.73 -41.60 -2.22
C GLN A 46 -5.48 -40.50 -1.47
N ALA A 47 -5.23 -40.36 -0.16
CA ALA A 47 -5.79 -39.28 0.64
C ALA A 47 -5.35 -37.89 0.15
N LEU A 48 -4.07 -37.73 -0.23
CA LEU A 48 -3.56 -36.48 -0.80
C LEU A 48 -4.26 -36.09 -2.10
N GLY A 49 -4.46 -37.03 -3.02
CA GLY A 49 -5.19 -36.75 -4.27
C GLY A 49 -6.62 -36.26 -4.02
N LEU A 50 -7.31 -36.84 -3.04
CA LEU A 50 -8.66 -36.42 -2.66
C LEU A 50 -8.66 -35.06 -1.96
N PHE A 51 -7.71 -34.79 -1.06
CA PHE A 51 -7.59 -33.49 -0.41
C PHE A 51 -7.14 -32.38 -1.37
N GLN A 52 -6.30 -32.67 -2.37
CA GLN A 52 -5.92 -31.70 -3.41
C GLN A 52 -7.13 -31.30 -4.26
N ARG A 53 -8.00 -32.26 -4.59
CA ARG A 53 -9.25 -31.99 -5.30
C ARG A 53 -10.18 -31.06 -4.50
N LEU A 54 -10.26 -31.26 -3.18
CA LEU A 54 -11.02 -30.38 -2.28
C LEU A 54 -10.34 -29.01 -2.05
N GLY A 55 -9.02 -28.93 -2.25
CA GLY A 55 -8.25 -27.68 -2.21
C GLY A 55 -8.46 -26.75 -3.41
N GLN A 56 -9.19 -27.18 -4.44
CA GLN A 56 -9.58 -26.33 -5.58
C GLN A 56 -10.88 -25.54 -5.32
N LEU A 57 -11.54 -25.77 -4.18
CA LEU A 57 -12.74 -25.04 -3.76
C LEU A 57 -12.38 -23.59 -3.37
N PRO A 58 -13.34 -22.64 -3.48
CA PRO A 58 -13.09 -21.25 -3.10
C PRO A 58 -12.72 -21.14 -1.60
N PRO A 59 -11.86 -20.18 -1.22
CA PRO A 59 -11.36 -20.04 0.15
C PRO A 59 -12.44 -19.67 1.18
N SER A 60 -13.64 -19.32 0.73
CA SER A 60 -14.83 -19.11 1.57
C SER A 60 -15.52 -20.41 2.02
N SER A 61 -15.17 -21.56 1.44
CA SER A 61 -15.77 -22.85 1.79
C SER A 61 -15.11 -23.46 3.04
N PRO A 62 -15.88 -23.97 4.02
CA PRO A 62 -15.31 -24.62 5.20
C PRO A 62 -14.52 -25.89 4.86
N TYR A 63 -14.85 -26.55 3.74
CA TYR A 63 -14.14 -27.75 3.27
C TYR A 63 -12.77 -27.47 2.66
N TYR A 64 -12.54 -26.24 2.18
CA TYR A 64 -11.23 -25.81 1.70
C TYR A 64 -10.19 -25.81 2.82
N ILE A 65 -10.54 -25.21 3.97
CA ILE A 65 -9.66 -25.16 5.15
C ILE A 65 -9.41 -26.58 5.69
N LYS A 66 -10.47 -27.39 5.81
CA LYS A 66 -10.35 -28.79 6.25
C LYS A 66 -9.46 -29.62 5.31
N ALA A 67 -9.55 -29.39 4.00
CA ALA A 67 -8.72 -30.08 3.02
C ALA A 67 -7.24 -29.69 3.14
N LEU A 68 -6.93 -28.39 3.33
CA LEU A 68 -5.56 -27.93 3.54
C LEU A 68 -4.93 -28.54 4.81
N MET A 69 -5.68 -28.60 5.92
CA MET A 69 -5.23 -29.25 7.14
C MET A 69 -4.96 -30.75 6.92
N GLY A 70 -5.82 -31.43 6.14
CA GLY A 70 -5.63 -32.82 5.72
C GLY A 70 -4.37 -33.04 4.87
N GLN A 71 -4.07 -32.12 3.95
CA GLN A 71 -2.84 -32.18 3.14
C GLN A 71 -1.58 -32.00 3.99
N VAL A 72 -1.59 -31.06 4.94
CA VAL A 72 -0.48 -30.84 5.87
C VAL A 72 -0.19 -32.11 6.68
N ARG A 73 -1.22 -32.74 7.26
CA ARG A 73 -1.06 -34.00 8.01
C ARG A 73 -0.59 -35.16 7.14
N ALA A 74 -1.05 -35.27 5.90
CA ALA A 74 -0.61 -36.31 4.97
C ALA A 74 0.85 -36.10 4.52
N HIS A 75 1.28 -34.85 4.32
CA HIS A 75 2.67 -34.53 4.04
C HIS A 75 3.59 -34.79 5.24
N GLN A 76 3.13 -34.55 6.47
CA GLN A 76 3.85 -34.94 7.69
C GLN A 76 4.06 -36.46 7.75
N ARG A 77 3.01 -37.26 7.52
CA ARG A 77 3.11 -38.73 7.55
C ARG A 77 4.00 -39.31 6.44
N LEU A 78 4.18 -38.58 5.34
CA LEU A 78 5.07 -38.95 4.24
C LEU A 78 6.50 -38.41 4.38
N GLY A 79 6.85 -37.78 5.52
CA GLY A 79 8.18 -37.21 5.77
C GLY A 79 8.52 -36.00 4.89
N ARG A 80 7.50 -35.33 4.32
CA ARG A 80 7.67 -34.16 3.44
C ARG A 80 7.43 -32.85 4.19
N GLY A 81 8.23 -32.62 5.24
CA GLY A 81 8.12 -31.48 6.16
C GLY A 81 8.12 -30.11 5.46
N ASP A 82 8.97 -29.93 4.45
CA ASP A 82 9.08 -28.67 3.70
C ASP A 82 7.77 -28.30 2.97
N ARG A 83 7.06 -29.30 2.44
CA ARG A 83 5.77 -29.08 1.75
C ARG A 83 4.66 -28.81 2.76
N ALA A 84 4.69 -29.47 3.92
CA ALA A 84 3.76 -29.20 5.01
C ALA A 84 3.90 -27.75 5.54
N GLY A 85 5.14 -27.24 5.67
CA GLY A 85 5.40 -25.87 6.09
C GLY A 85 4.85 -24.80 5.12
N ARG A 86 5.01 -25.01 3.81
CA ARG A 86 4.44 -24.10 2.79
C ARG A 86 2.92 -24.07 2.81
N LEU A 87 2.27 -25.22 3.03
CA LEU A 87 0.82 -25.32 3.13
C LEU A 87 0.24 -24.69 4.41
N CYS A 88 1.07 -24.41 5.42
CA CYS A 88 0.65 -23.68 6.63
C CYS A 88 0.52 -22.16 6.40
N GLN A 89 1.24 -21.58 5.43
CA GLN A 89 1.16 -20.14 5.09
C GLN A 89 -0.27 -19.67 4.72
N PRO A 90 -1.02 -20.36 3.83
CA PRO A 90 -2.40 -19.98 3.53
C PRO A 90 -3.35 -20.17 4.73
N LEU A 91 -3.07 -21.11 5.64
CA LEU A 91 -3.86 -21.32 6.87
C LEU A 91 -3.66 -20.18 7.88
N LEU A 92 -2.45 -19.62 7.98
CA LEU A 92 -2.16 -18.45 8.82
C LEU A 92 -2.87 -17.17 8.34
N ASN A 93 -3.17 -17.08 7.06
CA ASN A 93 -3.86 -15.95 6.43
C ASN A 93 -5.39 -16.15 6.35
N SER A 94 -5.91 -17.28 6.84
CA SER A 94 -7.33 -17.59 6.76
C SER A 94 -8.18 -16.82 7.79
N SER A 95 -9.44 -16.56 7.46
CA SER A 95 -10.39 -15.84 8.32
C SER A 95 -10.78 -16.60 9.60
N SER A 96 -10.46 -17.90 9.69
CA SER A 96 -10.72 -18.71 10.88
C SER A 96 -9.59 -18.58 11.91
N THR A 97 -9.90 -18.01 13.07
CA THR A 97 -8.97 -17.91 14.22
C THR A 97 -8.43 -19.28 14.66
N GLN A 98 -9.27 -20.30 14.55
CA GLN A 98 -8.96 -21.68 14.88
C GLN A 98 -7.92 -22.31 13.95
N ALA A 99 -8.06 -22.09 12.63
CA ALA A 99 -7.09 -22.59 11.65
C ALA A 99 -5.72 -21.91 11.78
N ARG A 100 -5.70 -20.63 12.18
CA ARG A 100 -4.47 -19.87 12.44
C ARG A 100 -3.70 -20.43 13.64
N GLN A 101 -4.38 -20.67 14.77
CA GLN A 101 -3.77 -21.27 15.96
C GLN A 101 -3.22 -22.67 15.68
N TRP A 102 -3.99 -23.50 14.95
CA TRP A 102 -3.55 -24.84 14.55
C TRP A 102 -2.30 -24.81 13.65
N ALA A 103 -2.26 -23.91 12.66
CA ALA A 103 -1.11 -23.77 11.77
C ALA A 103 0.16 -23.29 12.51
N GLN A 104 0.02 -22.39 13.49
CA GLN A 104 1.13 -21.95 14.35
C GLN A 104 1.70 -23.13 15.17
N GLN A 105 0.82 -23.95 15.74
CA GLN A 105 1.22 -25.14 16.50
C GLN A 105 1.94 -26.15 15.61
N VAL A 106 1.45 -26.41 14.39
CA VAL A 106 2.09 -27.33 13.44
C VAL A 106 3.45 -26.82 12.98
N LEU A 107 3.59 -25.52 12.72
CA LEU A 107 4.89 -24.93 12.37
C LEU A 107 5.90 -25.02 13.52
N SER A 108 5.45 -24.86 14.77
CA SER A 108 6.34 -25.06 15.93
C SER A 108 6.79 -26.52 16.08
N GLN A 109 5.94 -27.49 15.75
CA GLN A 109 6.29 -28.91 15.76
C GLN A 109 7.29 -29.26 14.65
N LEU A 110 7.11 -28.70 13.44
CA LEU A 110 8.04 -28.89 12.32
C LEU A 110 9.41 -28.22 12.57
N ALA A 111 9.45 -27.15 13.36
CA ALA A 111 10.69 -26.48 13.74
C ALA A 111 11.49 -27.24 14.82
N GLN A 112 10.85 -28.16 15.54
CA GLN A 112 11.47 -28.97 16.60
C GLN A 112 11.95 -30.35 16.12
N GLU A 113 11.64 -30.75 14.89
CA GLU A 113 12.07 -32.04 14.32
C GLU A 113 13.50 -31.90 13.73
N PRO A 114 14.53 -32.53 14.32
CA PRO A 114 15.85 -32.59 13.70
C PRO A 114 15.78 -33.51 12.47
N GLN A 115 16.32 -33.09 11.33
CA GLN A 115 16.44 -33.97 10.16
C GLN A 115 17.34 -35.18 10.52
N PRO A 116 16.90 -36.43 10.29
CA PRO A 116 17.78 -37.58 10.41
C PRO A 116 18.66 -37.70 9.16
N ASP A 117 19.91 -38.09 9.36
CA ASP A 117 20.92 -38.35 8.34
C ASP A 117 20.44 -39.31 7.23
N PRO A 118 20.92 -39.16 5.99
CA PRO A 118 20.48 -39.93 4.81
C PRO A 118 21.05 -41.36 4.75
N ALA A 119 21.21 -42.04 5.89
CA ALA A 119 21.81 -43.37 5.97
C ALA A 119 20.98 -44.37 6.80
N MET A 120 19.69 -44.48 6.55
CA MET A 120 18.94 -45.72 6.86
C MET A 120 17.64 -45.77 6.05
N ARG A 121 17.75 -46.28 4.82
CA ARG A 121 16.62 -46.87 4.12
C ARG A 121 16.84 -48.37 4.09
N GLN A 122 16.17 -49.11 4.97
CA GLN A 122 15.65 -50.44 4.65
C GLN A 122 14.72 -50.97 5.75
N ASN A 123 13.55 -51.37 5.27
CA ASN A 123 12.52 -52.28 5.80
C ASN A 123 11.54 -51.88 6.90
N PRO A 124 10.28 -52.37 6.79
CA PRO A 124 9.14 -51.90 7.57
C PRO A 124 8.73 -52.94 8.60
N GLU A 125 8.76 -52.61 9.90
CA GLU A 125 7.86 -53.22 10.88
C GLU A 125 8.00 -52.58 12.26
N SER A 126 6.85 -52.39 12.89
CA SER A 126 6.65 -52.32 14.34
C SER A 126 7.06 -51.04 15.08
N ALA A 127 6.09 -50.14 15.23
CA ALA A 127 5.86 -49.46 16.51
C ALA A 127 4.38 -49.03 16.61
N THR A 128 3.62 -49.87 17.31
CA THR A 128 2.27 -49.62 17.83
C THR A 128 2.32 -48.60 18.98
N GLY A 129 1.32 -47.73 19.04
CA GLY A 129 1.13 -46.76 20.14
C GLY A 129 -0.14 -45.94 19.93
N ASP A 130 -1.15 -46.24 20.73
CA ASP A 130 -2.54 -45.79 20.64
C ASP A 130 -2.76 -44.28 20.51
N SER A 131 -3.59 -43.90 19.54
CA SER A 131 -4.46 -42.71 19.59
C SER A 131 -5.65 -42.93 18.65
N ALA A 132 -6.41 -44.00 18.92
CA ALA A 132 -7.71 -44.20 18.31
C ALA A 132 -8.71 -43.20 18.92
N GLY A 133 -8.91 -42.06 18.25
CA GLY A 133 -9.97 -41.11 18.63
C GLY A 133 -9.67 -39.63 18.44
N THR A 134 -8.84 -39.22 17.48
CA THR A 134 -8.72 -37.78 17.15
C THR A 134 -9.44 -37.48 15.84
N ASP A 135 -10.57 -36.80 15.93
CA ASP A 135 -11.16 -36.10 14.79
C ASP A 135 -10.09 -35.20 14.15
N LEU A 136 -9.85 -35.38 12.85
CA LEU A 136 -8.80 -34.69 12.09
C LEU A 136 -8.95 -33.16 12.05
N SER A 137 -10.02 -32.63 12.63
CA SER A 137 -10.27 -31.19 12.76
C SER A 137 -10.23 -30.69 14.21
N GLY A 138 -10.21 -31.54 15.24
CA GLY A 138 -10.09 -31.10 16.64
C GLY A 138 -11.14 -30.07 17.11
N PHE A 139 -12.35 -30.08 16.55
CA PHE A 139 -13.44 -29.17 16.92
C PHE A 139 -14.64 -29.94 17.44
N VAL A 140 -15.02 -29.69 18.71
CA VAL A 140 -16.30 -30.09 19.28
C VAL A 140 -17.27 -28.91 19.14
N PRO A 141 -18.40 -29.03 18.42
CA PRO A 141 -19.42 -27.98 18.36
C PRO A 141 -20.24 -27.95 19.67
N LEU A 142 -20.52 -26.75 20.19
CA LEU A 142 -21.44 -26.55 21.31
C LEU A 142 -22.87 -26.42 20.75
N GLU A 143 -23.75 -27.37 21.04
CA GLU A 143 -25.22 -27.20 20.98
C GLU A 143 -25.84 -27.47 22.36
N ALA A 144 -26.81 -26.63 22.74
CA ALA A 144 -27.76 -26.81 23.87
C ALA A 144 -28.97 -27.68 23.40
N PRO A 145 -30.01 -28.05 24.20
CA PRO A 145 -30.32 -27.88 25.63
C PRO A 145 -30.85 -29.18 26.35
N THR A 146 -31.33 -29.05 27.60
CA THR A 146 -32.32 -29.90 28.34
C THR A 146 -31.99 -31.34 28.77
N SER A 147 -31.86 -31.55 30.10
CA SER A 147 -32.71 -32.40 30.99
C SER A 147 -31.92 -32.93 32.21
N SER A 148 -32.45 -32.66 33.42
CA SER A 148 -32.08 -33.23 34.73
C SER A 148 -32.47 -34.73 34.82
N PRO A 149 -32.17 -35.52 35.89
CA PRO A 149 -31.66 -35.22 37.26
C PRO A 149 -30.47 -36.13 37.70
N GLN A 150 -29.70 -35.89 38.78
CA GLN A 150 -30.01 -36.06 40.22
C GLN A 150 -28.83 -35.57 41.10
N ARG A 151 -29.16 -35.09 42.32
CA ARG A 151 -28.31 -34.78 43.50
C ARG A 151 -28.20 -36.04 44.42
N PRO A 152 -27.48 -36.09 45.60
CA PRO A 152 -27.09 -34.99 46.51
C PRO A 152 -25.74 -35.06 47.31
N ALA A 153 -25.40 -33.90 47.93
CA ALA A 153 -24.73 -33.63 49.25
C ALA A 153 -23.24 -34.02 49.47
N SER A 154 -22.35 -33.31 50.19
CA SER A 154 -22.45 -32.52 51.45
C SER A 154 -21.15 -31.68 51.75
N LEU A 155 -21.16 -30.93 52.87
CA LEU A 155 -20.42 -29.74 53.36
C LEU A 155 -18.99 -29.93 54.00
N PRO A 156 -18.25 -28.84 54.34
CA PRO A 156 -16.90 -28.78 54.99
C PRO A 156 -16.96 -28.59 56.53
N PRO A 157 -15.83 -28.47 57.31
CA PRO A 157 -15.34 -27.14 57.80
C PRO A 157 -13.85 -26.99 58.34
N GLN A 158 -13.41 -25.71 58.56
CA GLN A 158 -12.67 -25.04 59.70
C GLN A 158 -11.41 -25.67 60.39
N SER A 159 -10.43 -25.02 61.07
CA SER A 159 -9.95 -23.64 61.43
C SER A 159 -8.75 -23.77 62.44
N ALA A 160 -7.81 -22.80 62.59
CA ALA A 160 -7.21 -22.31 63.87
C ALA A 160 -5.83 -21.54 63.74
N ASP A 161 -5.72 -20.41 64.46
CA ASP A 161 -4.59 -19.45 64.68
C ASP A 161 -3.73 -19.78 65.96
N PRO A 162 -2.95 -18.86 66.64
CA PRO A 162 -1.63 -18.17 66.42
C PRO A 162 -0.67 -18.31 67.68
N PRO A 163 0.08 -17.31 68.28
CA PRO A 163 1.07 -16.23 67.92
C PRO A 163 2.43 -16.39 68.75
N PRO A 164 3.20 -15.38 69.29
CA PRO A 164 3.56 -13.95 68.98
C PRO A 164 5.10 -13.59 69.08
N VAL A 165 5.52 -12.32 68.84
CA VAL A 165 6.37 -11.42 69.71
C VAL A 165 7.04 -10.25 68.94
N GLN A 166 6.98 -9.04 69.54
CA GLN A 166 7.50 -7.71 69.15
C GLN A 166 8.99 -7.47 69.52
N VAL A 167 9.65 -6.43 68.97
CA VAL A 167 10.38 -5.33 69.68
C VAL A 167 10.97 -4.28 68.67
N SER A 168 11.05 -3.04 69.16
CA SER A 168 11.16 -1.67 68.60
C SER A 168 12.59 -1.16 68.17
N PRO A 169 12.75 0.12 67.69
CA PRO A 169 13.88 0.68 66.90
C PRO A 169 14.90 1.52 67.74
N PRO A 170 15.90 2.25 67.13
CA PRO A 170 15.82 3.74 67.07
C PRO A 170 16.67 4.52 65.98
N GLN A 171 16.28 5.79 65.75
CA GLN A 171 17.05 7.08 65.56
C GLN A 171 18.17 7.24 64.49
N ALA A 172 18.64 8.42 64.04
CA ALA A 172 18.18 9.80 63.78
C ALA A 172 19.43 10.63 63.33
N SER A 173 19.25 11.69 62.52
CA SER A 173 20.18 12.84 62.23
C SER A 173 21.32 12.59 61.22
N GLU A 174 21.85 13.52 60.39
CA GLU A 174 21.58 14.91 59.99
C GLU A 174 22.54 15.28 58.80
N VAL A 175 22.17 16.30 57.99
CA VAL A 175 23.05 17.34 57.38
C VAL A 175 23.96 17.04 56.14
N LEU A 176 23.50 17.62 55.00
CA LEU A 176 24.16 18.58 54.08
C LEU A 176 25.30 18.18 53.10
N ALA A 177 25.16 18.77 51.89
CA ALA A 177 26.15 19.15 50.87
C ALA A 177 26.46 18.19 49.69
N LYS A 178 26.03 18.64 48.49
CA LYS A 178 26.64 18.34 47.18
C LYS A 178 27.95 19.16 47.04
N PRO A 179 28.96 18.69 46.29
CA PRO A 179 29.01 19.03 44.85
C PRO A 179 29.51 17.93 43.90
N THR A 180 29.06 18.11 42.67
CA THR A 180 29.53 17.66 41.34
C THR A 180 30.93 17.04 41.17
N GLY A 181 31.00 16.04 40.28
CA GLY A 181 31.98 16.08 39.17
C GLY A 181 32.80 14.80 38.89
N ASN A 182 32.42 14.13 37.80
CA ASN A 182 33.27 13.42 36.82
C ASN A 182 33.95 12.07 37.14
N ALA A 183 33.44 11.06 36.43
CA ALA A 183 34.12 10.20 35.45
C ALA A 183 35.22 9.19 35.87
N SER A 184 34.82 7.92 35.72
CA SER A 184 35.52 6.84 34.99
C SER A 184 36.62 6.02 35.71
N GLY A 185 36.28 4.76 36.00
CA GLY A 185 37.10 3.63 35.54
C GLY A 185 37.52 2.57 36.58
N ALA A 186 37.17 1.31 36.27
CA ALA A 186 37.85 0.05 36.59
C ALA A 186 37.31 -0.83 37.74
N ASN A 187 36.80 -2.01 37.33
CA ASN A 187 37.04 -3.39 37.81
C ASN A 187 36.79 -3.73 39.31
N ALA A 188 36.28 -4.91 39.73
CA ALA A 188 36.27 -6.25 39.16
C ALA A 188 35.26 -7.15 39.93
N SER A 189 34.83 -8.24 39.26
CA SER A 189 34.58 -9.58 39.82
C SER A 189 33.34 -9.88 40.67
N GLY A 190 32.40 -10.63 40.06
CA GLY A 190 31.67 -11.81 40.60
C GLY A 190 30.73 -11.60 41.79
N ALA A 191 29.67 -12.37 42.01
CA ALA A 191 28.97 -13.42 41.28
C ALA A 191 27.64 -13.64 42.07
N ASN A 192 26.65 -14.23 41.39
CA ASN A 192 25.53 -15.02 41.93
C ASN A 192 24.21 -14.33 42.36
N ASP A 193 23.20 -14.60 41.52
CA ASP A 193 21.93 -15.29 41.78
C ASP A 193 20.62 -14.55 42.15
N ALA A 194 19.61 -14.82 41.27
CA ALA A 194 18.14 -14.88 41.37
C ALA A 194 17.34 -13.56 41.51
N GLU A 195 16.68 -12.97 40.48
CA GLU A 195 15.54 -13.38 39.58
C GLU A 195 14.26 -13.76 40.36
N GLU A 196 13.04 -13.22 40.20
CA GLU A 196 12.17 -12.72 39.11
C GLU A 196 11.09 -11.75 39.73
N SER A 197 10.13 -11.09 39.07
CA SER A 197 9.87 -10.45 37.76
C SER A 197 8.39 -9.95 37.78
N SER A 198 8.00 -9.15 36.76
CA SER A 198 6.65 -8.62 36.40
C SER A 198 6.35 -7.15 36.78
N SER A 199 5.81 -6.30 35.89
CA SER A 199 5.65 -6.31 34.43
C SER A 199 5.15 -4.93 33.99
N ASP A 200 5.96 -4.19 33.22
CA ASP A 200 5.57 -2.94 32.53
C ASP A 200 5.44 -3.24 31.02
N SER A 201 4.23 -3.10 30.47
CA SER A 201 3.92 -3.40 29.07
C SER A 201 3.92 -2.14 28.19
N VAL A 202 5.06 -1.92 27.52
CA VAL A 202 5.21 -0.98 26.41
C VAL A 202 4.93 -1.71 25.09
N HIS A 203 3.84 -1.36 24.40
CA HIS A 203 3.55 -1.89 23.07
C HIS A 203 4.46 -1.23 22.01
N ARG A 204 5.43 -2.01 21.52
CA ARG A 204 6.24 -1.71 20.32
C ARG A 204 5.46 -2.02 19.04
N SER A 205 5.63 -1.13 18.07
CA SER A 205 5.07 -1.16 16.71
C SER A 205 5.53 -2.38 15.89
N LEU A 206 4.63 -2.86 15.02
CA LEU A 206 4.56 -4.22 14.47
C LEU A 206 5.23 -4.45 13.10
N PHE A 207 6.09 -3.55 12.63
CA PHE A 207 6.82 -3.78 11.36
C PHE A 207 8.23 -3.22 11.44
N HIS A 208 9.21 -4.10 11.63
CA HIS A 208 10.65 -3.81 11.47
C HIS A 208 11.27 -4.90 10.58
N PHE A 209 11.53 -4.55 9.32
CA PHE A 209 12.23 -5.42 8.36
C PHE A 209 13.76 -5.36 8.52
N GLN A 210 14.26 -4.58 9.48
CA GLN A 210 15.68 -4.24 9.62
C GLN A 210 16.51 -5.29 10.39
N GLN A 211 15.87 -6.31 10.98
CA GLN A 211 16.55 -7.35 11.75
C GLN A 211 16.94 -8.59 10.93
N LEU A 212 16.41 -8.76 9.72
CA LEU A 212 16.74 -9.90 8.85
C LEU A 212 18.13 -9.80 8.19
N ASN A 213 18.69 -8.59 8.07
CA ASN A 213 19.97 -8.37 7.39
C ASN A 213 21.17 -8.24 8.34
N ARG A 214 21.02 -8.51 9.65
CA ARG A 214 22.10 -8.31 10.64
C ARG A 214 22.68 -9.56 11.26
N GLN A 215 22.29 -10.76 10.83
CA GLN A 215 22.87 -12.01 11.34
C GLN A 215 23.70 -12.72 10.27
N SER A 216 24.97 -12.32 10.18
CA SER A 216 26.08 -13.21 9.81
C SER A 216 27.43 -12.57 10.17
N PRO A 217 28.06 -12.96 11.27
CA PRO A 217 29.51 -13.11 11.37
C PRO A 217 29.81 -14.62 11.23
N GLY A 218 30.46 -15.10 10.18
CA GLY A 218 31.89 -14.99 9.95
C GLY A 218 32.56 -16.32 10.32
N VAL A 219 32.94 -17.13 9.33
CA VAL A 219 33.96 -18.19 9.48
C VAL A 219 34.83 -18.22 8.23
N GLU A 220 36.13 -18.25 8.49
CA GLU A 220 37.28 -18.14 7.60
C GLU A 220 37.49 -19.35 6.66
N GLN A 221 38.42 -19.12 5.74
CA GLN A 221 38.93 -19.98 4.67
C GLN A 221 39.45 -21.35 5.16
N ALA A 222 39.14 -22.40 4.41
CA ALA A 222 39.95 -23.63 4.33
C ALA A 222 39.86 -24.21 2.92
N ASP A 223 41.02 -24.47 2.32
CA ASP A 223 41.26 -25.00 0.99
C ASP A 223 40.77 -26.44 0.82
N HIS A 224 40.08 -26.77 -0.29
CA HIS A 224 40.07 -28.12 -0.90
C HIS A 224 39.67 -28.06 -2.40
N GLU A 225 40.46 -28.74 -3.24
CA GLU A 225 40.34 -28.86 -4.70
C GLU A 225 39.24 -29.83 -5.19
N LEU A 226 38.56 -29.42 -6.29
CA LEU A 226 37.98 -30.18 -7.44
C LEU A 226 36.80 -31.17 -7.20
N PRO A 227 35.88 -31.43 -8.20
CA PRO A 227 36.07 -31.38 -9.65
C PRO A 227 34.95 -30.77 -10.54
N ILE A 228 35.32 -30.44 -11.77
CA ILE A 228 34.52 -29.88 -12.88
C ILE A 228 33.52 -30.91 -13.47
N PRO A 229 32.24 -30.56 -13.74
CA PRO A 229 31.37 -31.35 -14.61
C PRO A 229 31.40 -30.88 -16.08
N ARG A 230 31.43 -31.87 -16.99
CA ARG A 230 31.48 -31.77 -18.45
C ARG A 230 30.24 -31.11 -19.10
N PRO A 231 30.38 -30.52 -20.30
CA PRO A 231 29.25 -29.98 -21.06
C PRO A 231 28.43 -31.10 -21.76
N PRO A 232 27.10 -30.91 -21.94
CA PRO A 232 26.25 -31.88 -22.65
C PRO A 232 26.38 -31.76 -24.18
N SER A 233 26.40 -32.93 -24.84
CA SER A 233 26.43 -33.12 -26.30
C SER A 233 25.06 -32.86 -26.97
N PRO A 234 25.03 -32.58 -28.29
CA PRO A 234 23.83 -32.13 -29.00
C PRO A 234 22.85 -33.27 -29.33
N PRO A 235 21.54 -33.01 -29.45
CA PRO A 235 20.56 -34.05 -29.77
C PRO A 235 20.46 -34.32 -31.29
N SER A 236 20.49 -35.60 -31.64
CA SER A 236 20.12 -36.13 -32.96
C SER A 236 18.61 -36.08 -33.19
N GLN A 237 18.25 -35.80 -34.45
CA GLN A 237 16.90 -35.78 -35.00
C GLN A 237 16.22 -37.16 -34.92
N ALA A 238 14.96 -37.22 -34.47
CA ALA A 238 13.89 -37.96 -35.14
C ALA A 238 12.51 -37.76 -34.48
N ASN A 239 11.53 -37.55 -35.36
CA ASN A 239 10.09 -37.80 -35.26
C ASN A 239 9.17 -36.71 -34.68
N MET A 240 8.63 -35.98 -35.66
CA MET A 240 7.41 -35.17 -35.64
C MET A 240 6.22 -35.95 -35.10
N VAL A 241 5.54 -35.38 -34.12
CA VAL A 241 4.10 -35.53 -33.92
C VAL A 241 3.52 -34.13 -33.80
N ASP A 242 2.63 -33.80 -34.74
CA ASP A 242 1.91 -32.54 -34.81
C ASP A 242 1.23 -32.22 -33.47
N SER A 243 1.54 -31.04 -32.95
CA SER A 243 0.76 -30.40 -31.89
C SER A 243 0.77 -28.90 -32.17
N GLN A 244 -0.25 -28.47 -32.90
CA GLN A 244 -0.53 -27.06 -33.19
C GLN A 244 -0.49 -26.24 -31.89
N PRO A 245 0.30 -25.15 -31.80
CA PRO A 245 0.16 -24.23 -30.69
C PRO A 245 -1.12 -23.40 -30.89
N ALA A 246 -2.01 -23.49 -29.91
CA ALA A 246 -3.17 -22.61 -29.79
C ALA A 246 -2.71 -21.15 -29.84
N SER A 247 -3.10 -20.47 -30.90
CA SER A 247 -2.85 -19.06 -31.16
C SER A 247 -3.66 -18.20 -30.17
N HIS A 248 -3.06 -17.84 -29.05
CA HIS A 248 -3.45 -16.60 -28.38
C HIS A 248 -2.97 -15.43 -29.24
N PRO A 249 -3.83 -14.48 -29.62
CA PRO A 249 -3.38 -13.30 -30.35
C PRO A 249 -2.59 -12.42 -29.38
N ALA A 250 -1.26 -12.60 -29.37
CA ALA A 250 -0.35 -11.57 -28.93
C ALA A 250 -0.67 -10.36 -29.81
N GLN A 251 -1.30 -9.35 -29.21
CA GLN A 251 -1.69 -8.12 -29.85
C GLN A 251 -0.39 -7.38 -30.20
N LYS A 252 0.23 -7.73 -31.34
CA LYS A 252 1.41 -7.05 -31.86
C LYS A 252 1.00 -5.60 -32.06
N LEU A 253 1.54 -4.72 -31.21
CA LEU A 253 1.41 -3.29 -31.33
C LEU A 253 1.98 -2.92 -32.71
N LYS A 254 1.12 -2.63 -33.69
CA LYS A 254 1.54 -2.12 -35.00
C LYS A 254 2.18 -0.74 -34.76
N LEU A 255 3.49 -0.72 -34.54
CA LEU A 255 4.28 0.49 -34.48
C LEU A 255 4.38 1.03 -35.91
N GLN A 256 3.50 1.96 -36.27
CA GLN A 256 3.65 2.73 -37.50
C GLN A 256 4.83 3.68 -37.32
N THR A 257 6.00 3.28 -37.82
CA THR A 257 7.19 4.13 -37.96
C THR A 257 6.96 5.15 -39.09
N GLN A 258 5.91 5.96 -39.00
CA GLN A 258 5.79 7.16 -39.83
C GLN A 258 6.60 8.25 -39.16
N LYS A 259 7.54 8.85 -39.91
CA LYS A 259 8.27 10.08 -39.55
C LYS A 259 7.24 11.16 -39.22
N GLN A 260 6.81 11.21 -37.96
CA GLN A 260 5.70 12.04 -37.54
C GLN A 260 6.23 13.46 -37.44
N LYS A 261 5.89 14.29 -38.43
CA LYS A 261 6.18 15.73 -38.43
C LYS A 261 5.54 16.29 -37.15
N GLN A 262 6.36 16.61 -36.15
CA GLN A 262 5.87 17.06 -34.84
C GLN A 262 4.99 18.30 -35.04
N THR A 263 3.68 18.10 -34.91
CA THR A 263 2.69 19.16 -35.00
C THR A 263 2.91 20.11 -33.82
N ALA A 264 2.94 21.41 -34.10
CA ALA A 264 3.02 22.42 -33.06
C ALA A 264 1.87 22.22 -32.06
N LEU A 265 2.20 21.97 -30.79
CA LEU A 265 1.20 21.75 -29.75
C LEU A 265 0.49 23.09 -29.45
N PRO A 266 -0.85 23.15 -29.50
CA PRO A 266 -1.58 24.38 -29.19
C PRO A 266 -1.28 24.79 -27.74
N GLN A 267 -1.01 26.07 -27.46
CA GLN A 267 -0.63 26.54 -26.12
C GLN A 267 -1.61 26.05 -25.04
N ARG A 268 -2.92 26.21 -25.27
CA ARG A 268 -3.99 25.70 -24.40
C ARG A 268 -4.84 24.68 -25.17
N PRO A 269 -4.60 23.37 -25.00
CA PRO A 269 -5.36 22.37 -25.73
C PRO A 269 -6.82 22.37 -25.24
N LEU A 270 -7.76 22.34 -26.20
CA LEU A 270 -9.21 22.36 -25.92
C LEU A 270 -9.64 21.23 -24.98
N SER A 271 -9.00 20.06 -25.08
CA SER A 271 -9.29 18.94 -24.18
C SER A 271 -8.95 19.23 -22.71
N LEU A 272 -7.90 20.02 -22.44
CA LEU A 272 -7.60 20.47 -21.07
C LEU A 272 -8.61 21.50 -20.60
N LEU A 273 -8.99 22.46 -21.46
CA LEU A 273 -9.98 23.47 -21.11
C LEU A 273 -11.34 22.82 -20.79
N LEU A 274 -11.80 21.90 -21.63
CA LEU A 274 -13.02 21.13 -21.41
C LEU A 274 -12.91 20.24 -20.17
N GLY A 275 -11.76 19.58 -19.97
CA GLY A 275 -11.51 18.76 -18.79
C GLY A 275 -11.55 19.56 -17.49
N GLN A 276 -10.96 20.76 -17.48
CA GLN A 276 -11.00 21.67 -16.34
C GLN A 276 -12.41 22.20 -16.08
N GLY A 277 -13.08 22.70 -17.12
CA GLY A 277 -14.45 23.21 -17.01
C GLY A 277 -15.42 22.14 -16.54
N GLY A 278 -15.36 20.94 -17.11
CA GLY A 278 -16.17 19.80 -16.71
C GLY A 278 -15.91 19.38 -15.25
N THR A 279 -14.64 19.33 -14.84
CA THR A 279 -14.28 19.01 -13.44
C THR A 279 -14.76 20.10 -12.48
N ALA A 280 -14.62 21.37 -12.84
CA ALA A 280 -15.10 22.48 -12.01
C ALA A 280 -16.63 22.45 -11.84
N ILE A 281 -17.38 22.19 -12.91
CA ILE A 281 -18.85 22.04 -12.86
C ILE A 281 -19.22 20.84 -11.99
N ALA A 282 -18.56 19.69 -12.17
CA ALA A 282 -18.82 18.49 -11.37
C ALA A 282 -18.54 18.71 -9.88
N LEU A 283 -17.44 19.41 -9.53
CA LEU A 283 -17.11 19.79 -8.17
C LEU A 283 -18.16 20.72 -7.58
N LEU A 284 -18.59 21.74 -8.33
CA LEU A 284 -19.58 22.70 -7.86
C LEU A 284 -20.93 22.02 -7.65
N TRP A 285 -21.33 21.13 -8.56
CA TRP A 285 -22.52 20.30 -8.39
C TRP A 285 -22.42 19.40 -7.15
N ALA A 286 -21.28 18.72 -6.95
CA ALA A 286 -21.06 17.84 -5.81
C ALA A 286 -21.07 18.61 -4.47
N ILE A 287 -20.42 19.77 -4.40
CA ILE A 287 -20.42 20.65 -3.23
C ILE A 287 -21.84 21.16 -2.96
N ASN A 288 -22.54 21.64 -3.99
CA ASN A 288 -23.91 22.12 -3.85
C ASN A 288 -24.85 21.02 -3.36
N TRP A 289 -24.75 19.82 -3.92
CA TRP A 289 -25.53 18.66 -3.50
C TRP A 289 -25.20 18.26 -2.06
N ALA A 290 -23.92 18.16 -1.71
CA ALA A 290 -23.47 17.80 -0.37
C ALA A 290 -23.93 18.81 0.68
N PHE A 291 -23.88 20.10 0.37
CA PHE A 291 -24.34 21.17 1.26
C PHE A 291 -25.86 21.07 1.55
N HIS A 292 -26.68 20.95 0.50
CA HIS A 292 -28.13 20.80 0.68
C HIS A 292 -28.51 19.43 1.28
N ALA A 293 -27.75 18.38 1.00
CA ALA A 293 -27.91 17.09 1.65
C ALA A 293 -27.63 17.21 3.16
N ALA A 294 -26.53 17.87 3.55
CA ALA A 294 -26.17 18.10 4.94
C ALA A 294 -27.21 18.96 5.70
N LEU A 295 -27.71 20.03 5.09
CA LEU A 295 -28.78 20.84 5.70
C LEU A 295 -30.07 20.04 5.90
N ARG A 296 -30.45 19.23 4.90
CA ARG A 296 -31.65 18.37 5.01
C ARG A 296 -31.47 17.26 6.04
N THR A 297 -30.32 16.60 6.11
CA THR A 297 -30.07 15.56 7.12
C THR A 297 -30.05 16.15 8.52
N LEU A 298 -29.46 17.34 8.70
CA LEU A 298 -29.45 18.04 9.98
C LEU A 298 -30.87 18.45 10.41
N ASP A 299 -31.69 18.98 9.50
CA ASP A 299 -33.07 19.34 9.80
C ASP A 299 -33.95 18.11 10.11
N ILE A 300 -33.74 16.99 9.43
CA ILE A 300 -34.39 15.71 9.75
C ILE A 300 -33.98 15.23 11.15
N ALA A 301 -32.68 15.30 11.47
CA ALA A 301 -32.16 14.91 12.78
C ALA A 301 -32.72 15.79 13.92
N LEU A 302 -32.79 17.10 13.71
CA LEU A 302 -33.39 18.03 14.69
C LEU A 302 -34.88 17.76 14.90
N ARG A 303 -35.62 17.50 13.81
CA ARG A 303 -37.04 17.13 13.91
C ARG A 303 -37.28 15.79 14.61
N TRP A 304 -36.27 14.91 14.63
CA TRP A 304 -36.33 13.62 15.34
C TRP A 304 -36.22 13.79 16.86
N VAL A 305 -35.50 14.80 17.34
CA VAL A 305 -35.41 15.16 18.77
C VAL A 305 -36.71 15.85 19.20
N ARG A 306 -37.73 15.03 19.48
CA ARG A 306 -39.13 15.47 19.55
C ARG A 306 -39.57 16.04 20.89
N TRP A 307 -38.67 16.19 21.87
CA TRP A 307 -39.02 16.56 23.25
C TRP A 307 -37.93 17.43 23.91
N PRO A 308 -38.24 18.56 24.57
CA PRO A 308 -39.54 19.24 24.72
C PRO A 308 -39.82 20.35 23.68
N VAL A 309 -38.88 20.71 22.80
CA VAL A 309 -39.04 21.77 21.79
C VAL A 309 -38.92 21.18 20.39
N ARG A 310 -39.87 21.51 19.50
CA ARG A 310 -39.75 21.18 18.07
C ARG A 310 -38.73 22.10 17.43
N LEU A 311 -37.50 21.62 17.29
CA LEU A 311 -36.44 22.32 16.57
C LEU A 311 -36.57 22.00 15.07
N SER A 312 -36.62 23.04 14.24
CA SER A 312 -36.42 22.98 12.80
C SER A 312 -35.39 24.01 12.40
N LEU A 313 -34.70 23.78 11.29
CA LEU A 313 -33.75 24.74 10.73
C LEU A 313 -34.47 25.64 9.72
N PRO A 314 -34.74 26.92 10.05
CA PRO A 314 -35.32 27.85 9.10
C PRO A 314 -34.35 27.98 7.92
N GLY A 315 -34.82 27.66 6.72
CA GLY A 315 -34.03 27.77 5.50
C GLY A 315 -33.26 26.51 5.08
N ALA A 316 -33.47 25.34 5.71
CA ALA A 316 -32.85 24.08 5.25
C ALA A 316 -33.19 23.71 3.77
N TYR A 317 -34.29 24.26 3.25
CA TYR A 317 -34.78 24.05 1.89
C TYR A 317 -34.65 25.29 0.99
N GLN A 318 -34.01 26.36 1.45
CA GLN A 318 -33.72 27.53 0.61
C GLN A 318 -32.60 27.21 -0.39
N SER A 319 -32.58 27.94 -1.52
CA SER A 319 -31.53 27.81 -2.52
C SER A 319 -30.33 28.66 -2.15
N TYR A 320 -29.20 28.01 -1.87
CA TYR A 320 -27.92 28.68 -1.59
C TYR A 320 -26.94 28.65 -2.77
N ALA A 321 -27.41 28.20 -3.94
CA ALA A 321 -26.59 28.05 -5.13
C ALA A 321 -25.73 29.29 -5.49
N PRO A 322 -26.25 30.54 -5.53
CA PRO A 322 -25.42 31.70 -5.90
C PRO A 322 -24.30 31.96 -4.88
N TRP A 323 -24.55 31.74 -3.59
CA TRP A 323 -23.56 31.89 -2.54
C TRP A 323 -22.47 30.83 -2.64
N ILE A 324 -22.85 29.58 -2.91
CA ILE A 324 -21.90 28.46 -3.10
C ILE A 324 -21.02 28.71 -4.32
N VAL A 325 -21.60 29.14 -5.44
CA VAL A 325 -20.85 29.52 -6.65
C VAL A 325 -19.90 30.68 -6.35
N GLY A 326 -20.41 31.75 -5.72
CA GLY A 326 -19.60 32.92 -5.36
C GLY A 326 -18.43 32.56 -4.46
N ALA A 327 -18.67 31.74 -3.42
CA ALA A 327 -17.62 31.26 -2.52
C ALA A 327 -16.60 30.35 -3.24
N ALA A 328 -17.04 29.47 -4.14
CA ALA A 328 -16.15 28.60 -4.91
C ALA A 328 -15.27 29.40 -5.88
N VAL A 329 -15.84 30.41 -6.56
CA VAL A 329 -15.08 31.31 -7.44
C VAL A 329 -14.09 32.14 -6.63
N LEU A 330 -14.53 32.70 -5.49
CA LEU A 330 -13.65 33.44 -4.59
C LEU A 330 -12.49 32.57 -4.09
N LEU A 331 -12.78 31.34 -3.63
CA LEU A 331 -11.78 30.37 -3.19
C LEU A 331 -10.78 30.04 -4.31
N ALA A 332 -11.27 29.81 -5.53
CA ALA A 332 -10.41 29.53 -6.68
C ALA A 332 -9.49 30.73 -6.98
N LEU A 333 -10.04 31.94 -6.96
CA LEU A 333 -9.32 33.20 -7.16
C LEU A 333 -8.46 33.63 -5.97
N SER A 334 -8.59 33.04 -4.78
CA SER A 334 -7.68 33.30 -3.66
C SER A 334 -6.69 32.16 -3.41
N SER A 335 -6.82 31.04 -4.13
CA SER A 335 -6.15 29.78 -3.81
C SER A 335 -4.61 29.84 -3.73
N PRO A 336 -3.84 30.38 -4.68
CA PRO A 336 -2.39 30.55 -4.56
C PRO A 336 -1.92 31.37 -3.37
N TRP A 337 -2.60 32.45 -2.97
CA TRP A 337 -2.19 33.22 -1.78
C TRP A 337 -2.52 32.47 -0.49
N MET A 338 -3.66 31.79 -0.45
CA MET A 338 -4.01 30.91 0.66
C MET A 338 -3.05 29.71 0.76
N MET A 339 -2.61 29.18 -0.39
CA MET A 339 -1.63 28.10 -0.47
C MET A 339 -0.25 28.57 0.01
N ASP A 340 0.19 29.77 -0.41
CA ASP A 340 1.41 30.40 0.11
C ASP A 340 1.37 30.49 1.63
N TYR A 341 0.27 31.02 2.19
CA TYR A 341 0.11 31.17 3.63
C TYR A 341 0.11 29.81 4.35
N ALA A 342 -0.65 28.84 3.84
CA ALA A 342 -0.72 27.49 4.40
C ALA A 342 0.65 26.78 4.39
N LEU A 343 1.39 26.86 3.28
CA LEU A 343 2.71 26.25 3.14
C LEU A 343 3.78 27.00 3.94
N ALA A 344 3.71 28.34 4.03
CA ALA A 344 4.59 29.11 4.89
C ALA A 344 4.35 28.79 6.37
N PHE A 345 3.09 28.68 6.79
CA PHE A 345 2.70 28.43 8.16
C PHE A 345 3.04 27.00 8.62
N TRP A 346 2.67 25.97 7.85
CA TRP A 346 2.87 24.57 8.25
C TRP A 346 4.20 23.97 7.81
N HIS A 347 4.76 24.42 6.70
CA HIS A 347 5.95 23.83 6.08
C HIS A 347 7.12 24.79 5.93
N ARG A 348 7.03 26.01 6.49
CA ARG A 348 8.10 27.02 6.46
C ARG A 348 8.60 27.33 5.06
N GLN A 349 7.70 27.37 4.07
CA GLN A 349 8.01 27.75 2.70
C GLN A 349 8.70 29.12 2.66
N GLN A 350 9.81 29.22 1.94
CA GLN A 350 10.58 30.45 1.74
C GLN A 350 10.78 30.74 0.24
N PRO A 351 11.03 31.99 -0.18
CA PRO A 351 11.43 32.28 -1.56
C PRO A 351 12.80 31.67 -1.87
N LEU A 352 12.92 30.96 -3.00
CA LEU A 352 14.19 30.41 -3.47
C LEU A 352 14.95 31.49 -4.23
N SER A 353 16.17 31.82 -3.79
CA SER A 353 16.95 32.85 -4.47
C SER A 353 17.49 32.32 -5.81
N LEU A 354 17.28 33.11 -6.87
CA LEU A 354 17.77 32.75 -8.22
C LEU A 354 19.29 32.63 -8.27
N ARG A 355 20.02 33.36 -7.41
CA ARG A 355 21.48 33.29 -7.32
C ARG A 355 21.96 31.95 -6.76
N GLN A 356 21.30 31.43 -5.72
CA GLN A 356 21.62 30.11 -5.17
C GLN A 356 21.32 29.02 -6.20
N LEU A 357 20.19 29.11 -6.90
CA LEU A 357 19.85 28.17 -7.97
C LEU A 357 20.87 28.26 -9.11
N GLN A 358 21.27 29.46 -9.53
CA GLN A 358 22.29 29.63 -10.58
C GLN A 358 23.66 29.06 -10.19
N ALA A 359 24.03 29.16 -8.92
CA ALA A 359 25.32 28.67 -8.42
C ALA A 359 25.38 27.13 -8.35
N LYS A 360 24.26 26.48 -7.97
CA LYS A 360 24.19 25.01 -7.87
C LYS A 360 23.76 24.32 -9.17
N HIS A 361 22.80 24.92 -9.89
CA HIS A 361 22.09 24.34 -11.03
C HIS A 361 21.88 25.39 -12.14
N PRO A 362 22.96 25.76 -12.86
CA PRO A 362 22.89 26.81 -13.88
C PRO A 362 21.95 26.44 -15.04
N ASP A 363 21.81 25.15 -15.36
CA ASP A 363 21.08 24.65 -16.52
C ASP A 363 19.57 24.83 -16.37
N VAL A 364 19.07 24.58 -15.16
CA VAL A 364 17.69 24.86 -14.78
C VAL A 364 17.34 26.33 -15.07
N LEU A 365 18.16 27.27 -14.60
CA LEU A 365 17.86 28.69 -14.75
C LEU A 365 18.02 29.17 -16.20
N ARG A 366 18.97 28.59 -16.96
CA ARG A 366 19.12 28.85 -18.40
C ARG A 366 17.85 28.44 -19.14
N LEU A 367 17.34 27.24 -18.89
CA LEU A 367 16.11 26.74 -19.52
C LEU A 367 14.90 27.59 -19.14
N LEU A 368 14.70 27.87 -17.84
CA LEU A 368 13.58 28.69 -17.38
C LEU A 368 13.58 30.07 -18.05
N ARG A 369 14.72 30.77 -18.08
CA ARG A 369 14.83 32.08 -18.73
C ARG A 369 14.60 32.00 -20.24
N GLN A 370 15.13 30.97 -20.90
CA GLN A 370 14.94 30.77 -22.32
C GLN A 370 13.45 30.59 -22.65
N VAL A 371 12.75 29.71 -21.95
CA VAL A 371 11.33 29.44 -22.24
C VAL A 371 10.45 30.63 -21.85
N CYS A 372 10.70 31.28 -20.71
CA CYS A 372 9.96 32.50 -20.34
C CYS A 372 10.12 33.62 -21.38
N ARG A 373 11.32 33.83 -21.92
CA ARG A 373 11.56 34.79 -23.01
C ARG A 373 10.82 34.42 -24.29
N GLN A 374 10.76 33.13 -24.64
CA GLN A 374 10.02 32.66 -25.82
C GLN A 374 8.50 32.82 -25.69
N GLN A 375 7.98 32.89 -24.45
CA GLN A 375 6.54 33.05 -24.17
C GLN A 375 6.16 34.48 -23.76
N ASP A 376 7.10 35.44 -23.80
CA ASP A 376 6.93 36.81 -23.30
C ASP A 376 6.42 36.87 -21.83
N TRP A 377 6.91 35.97 -20.98
CA TRP A 377 6.53 35.88 -19.58
C TRP A 377 7.63 36.34 -18.63
N GLN A 378 7.19 36.86 -17.48
CA GLN A 378 8.06 37.01 -16.32
C GLN A 378 8.43 35.64 -15.75
N LEU A 379 9.58 35.57 -15.09
CA LEU A 379 10.01 34.34 -14.44
C LEU A 379 9.03 34.01 -13.28
N PRO A 380 8.52 32.77 -13.19
CA PRO A 380 7.64 32.38 -12.10
C PRO A 380 8.39 32.44 -10.77
N GLU A 381 7.65 32.67 -9.69
CA GLU A 381 8.23 32.66 -8.35
C GLU A 381 8.69 31.25 -7.97
N LEU A 382 9.97 31.12 -7.63
CA LEU A 382 10.54 29.88 -7.13
C LEU A 382 10.46 29.89 -5.60
N ARG A 383 9.95 28.80 -5.03
CA ARG A 383 9.77 28.62 -3.59
C ARG A 383 10.51 27.37 -3.13
N LEU A 384 11.11 27.47 -1.94
CA LEU A 384 11.86 26.41 -1.29
C LEU A 384 11.13 25.95 -0.03
N ILE A 385 10.98 24.63 0.13
CA ILE A 385 10.62 24.02 1.41
C ILE A 385 11.91 23.47 2.04
N PRO A 386 12.34 23.96 3.23
CA PRO A 386 13.58 23.53 3.89
C PRO A 386 13.42 22.17 4.58
N ASP A 387 12.92 21.16 3.86
CA ASP A 387 12.75 19.78 4.33
C ASP A 387 13.55 18.82 3.43
N PRO A 388 14.21 17.79 3.99
CA PRO A 388 14.89 16.75 3.22
C PRO A 388 13.95 15.79 2.46
N ALA A 389 12.64 15.91 2.59
CA ALA A 389 11.67 15.16 1.78
C ALA A 389 11.69 15.64 0.31
N PRO A 390 11.87 14.76 -0.68
CA PRO A 390 11.95 15.14 -2.09
C PRO A 390 10.56 15.50 -2.66
N LEU A 391 10.34 16.79 -2.87
CA LEU A 391 9.08 17.37 -3.33
C LEU A 391 9.33 18.34 -4.49
N CYS A 392 8.48 18.24 -5.51
CA CYS A 392 8.38 19.22 -6.59
C CYS A 392 6.92 19.31 -7.03
N PHE A 393 6.39 20.53 -7.15
CA PHE A 393 5.06 20.79 -7.70
C PHE A 393 4.90 22.27 -8.05
N SER A 394 3.89 22.59 -8.85
CA SER A 394 3.50 23.97 -9.14
C SER A 394 2.02 24.23 -8.84
N TYR A 395 1.69 25.48 -8.50
CA TYR A 395 0.32 25.94 -8.32
C TYR A 395 0.12 27.40 -8.75
N GLY A 396 -1.13 27.73 -9.06
CA GLY A 396 -1.57 29.05 -9.55
C GLY A 396 -2.60 28.92 -10.68
N TRP A 397 -3.18 30.05 -11.10
CA TRP A 397 -4.16 30.09 -12.20
C TRP A 397 -3.68 30.85 -13.44
N LEU A 398 -2.68 31.73 -13.32
CA LEU A 398 -2.09 32.52 -14.40
C LEU A 398 -0.55 32.32 -14.39
N PRO A 399 0.12 32.36 -15.56
CA PRO A 399 1.59 32.25 -15.62
C PRO A 399 2.32 33.32 -14.80
N GLY A 400 1.77 34.54 -14.69
CA GLY A 400 2.35 35.61 -13.87
C GLY A 400 2.15 35.44 -12.36
N ASN A 401 1.24 34.56 -11.93
CA ASN A 401 0.96 34.29 -10.51
C ASN A 401 1.17 32.81 -10.16
N SER A 402 1.93 32.07 -10.97
CA SER A 402 2.27 30.68 -10.70
C SER A 402 3.56 30.58 -9.91
N ARG A 403 3.60 29.65 -8.95
CA ARG A 403 4.78 29.34 -8.15
C ARG A 403 5.24 27.93 -8.46
N ILE A 404 6.54 27.74 -8.54
CA ILE A 404 7.17 26.41 -8.53
C ILE A 404 7.73 26.20 -7.14
N VAL A 405 7.31 25.13 -6.48
CA VAL A 405 7.79 24.76 -5.15
C VAL A 405 8.66 23.53 -5.26
N VAL A 406 9.87 23.63 -4.72
CA VAL A 406 10.82 22.52 -4.64
C VAL A 406 11.33 22.40 -3.21
N SER A 407 11.57 21.18 -2.74
CA SER A 407 12.20 20.92 -1.44
C SER A 407 13.72 20.96 -1.49
N GLN A 408 14.36 21.24 -0.36
CA GLN A 408 15.80 21.11 -0.17
C GLN A 408 16.29 19.68 -0.48
N GLY A 409 15.56 18.65 -0.02
CA GLY A 409 15.91 17.26 -0.24
C GLY A 409 15.95 16.82 -1.71
N LEU A 410 15.15 17.45 -2.57
CA LEU A 410 15.20 17.22 -4.01
C LEU A 410 16.40 17.91 -4.65
N LEU A 411 16.68 19.16 -4.27
CA LEU A 411 17.82 19.92 -4.79
C LEU A 411 19.17 19.29 -4.43
N ASP A 412 19.29 18.69 -3.25
CA ASP A 412 20.56 18.12 -2.80
C ASP A 412 20.80 16.68 -3.29
N ARG A 413 19.76 15.97 -3.78
CA ARG A 413 19.86 14.56 -4.21
C ARG A 413 19.82 14.36 -5.72
N CYS A 414 18.95 15.09 -6.42
CA CYS A 414 18.75 14.87 -7.85
C CYS A 414 19.89 15.49 -8.66
N SER A 415 20.24 14.84 -9.77
CA SER A 415 21.21 15.36 -10.72
C SER A 415 20.72 16.66 -11.38
N ASP A 416 21.65 17.47 -11.90
CA ASP A 416 21.30 18.71 -12.58
C ASP A 416 20.41 18.48 -13.81
N GLN A 417 20.61 17.36 -14.50
CA GLN A 417 19.79 16.93 -15.63
C GLN A 417 18.37 16.55 -15.18
N ALA A 418 18.24 15.75 -14.12
CA ALA A 418 16.94 15.39 -13.56
C ALA A 418 16.17 16.62 -13.06
N LEU A 419 16.83 17.54 -12.35
CA LEU A 419 16.23 18.80 -11.91
C LEU A 419 15.79 19.65 -13.11
N THR A 420 16.65 19.80 -14.13
CA THR A 420 16.30 20.53 -15.37
C THR A 420 15.07 19.93 -16.03
N ALA A 421 14.98 18.60 -16.10
CA ALA A 421 13.81 17.91 -16.62
C ALA A 421 12.55 18.16 -15.77
N LEU A 422 12.63 18.05 -14.45
CA LEU A 422 11.49 18.28 -13.55
C LEU A 422 11.01 19.75 -13.57
N TYR A 423 11.92 20.72 -13.58
CA TYR A 423 11.56 22.14 -13.73
C TYR A 423 10.95 22.42 -15.10
N SER A 424 11.48 21.82 -16.17
CA SER A 424 10.90 21.94 -17.50
C SER A 424 9.49 21.33 -17.57
N TYR A 425 9.23 20.25 -16.83
CA TYR A 425 7.93 19.62 -16.71
C TYR A 425 6.91 20.51 -15.98
N GLU A 426 7.31 21.12 -14.85
CA GLU A 426 6.43 22.06 -14.14
C GLU A 426 6.14 23.31 -14.99
N LEU A 427 7.15 23.82 -15.71
CA LEU A 427 6.96 24.93 -16.65
C LEU A 427 6.04 24.53 -17.82
N ALA A 428 6.20 23.33 -18.36
CA ALA A 428 5.32 22.79 -19.40
C ALA A 428 3.85 22.72 -18.94
N ARG A 429 3.61 22.37 -17.67
CA ARG A 429 2.26 22.37 -17.06
C ARG A 429 1.66 23.76 -16.92
N MET A 430 2.48 24.78 -16.64
CA MET A 430 2.05 26.17 -16.69
C MET A 430 1.68 26.61 -18.11
N ILE A 431 2.48 26.24 -19.12
CA ILE A 431 2.19 26.58 -20.53
C ILE A 431 0.85 26.01 -20.97
N ASN A 432 0.60 24.74 -20.63
CA ASN A 432 -0.65 24.07 -20.92
C ASN A 432 -1.86 24.70 -20.21
N GLY A 433 -1.65 25.59 -19.23
CA GLY A 433 -2.71 26.14 -18.39
C GLY A 433 -3.36 25.08 -17.50
N SER A 434 -2.61 24.03 -17.12
CA SER A 434 -3.17 22.84 -16.46
C SER A 434 -3.43 22.99 -14.95
N LEU A 435 -2.97 24.09 -14.35
CA LEU A 435 -2.91 24.31 -12.91
C LEU A 435 -4.15 24.90 -12.21
N PRO A 436 -5.04 25.71 -12.82
CA PRO A 436 -6.05 26.48 -12.08
C PRO A 436 -6.96 25.63 -11.18
N VAL A 437 -7.62 24.62 -11.76
CA VAL A 437 -8.58 23.77 -11.03
C VAL A 437 -7.85 22.89 -10.00
N LEU A 438 -6.70 22.32 -10.36
CA LEU A 438 -5.92 21.49 -9.44
C LEU A 438 -5.36 22.30 -8.27
N SER A 439 -5.01 23.57 -8.48
CA SER A 439 -4.55 24.47 -7.42
C SER A 439 -5.69 24.85 -6.47
N ALA A 440 -6.86 25.17 -7.03
CA ALA A 440 -8.06 25.50 -6.25
C ALA A 440 -8.52 24.33 -5.37
N VAL A 441 -8.40 23.08 -5.86
CA VAL A 441 -8.73 21.86 -5.11
C VAL A 441 -7.58 21.38 -4.22
N GLY A 442 -6.33 21.67 -4.59
CA GLY A 442 -5.16 21.33 -3.79
C GLY A 442 -5.19 21.96 -2.39
N LEU A 443 -5.71 23.19 -2.29
CA LEU A 443 -5.87 23.89 -1.01
C LEU A 443 -6.81 23.16 -0.03
N PRO A 444 -8.08 22.86 -0.35
CA PRO A 444 -8.94 22.09 0.55
C PRO A 444 -8.40 20.68 0.81
N LEU A 445 -7.73 20.02 -0.15
CA LEU A 445 -7.06 18.74 0.11
C LEU A 445 -5.96 18.87 1.17
N LEU A 446 -5.16 19.94 1.10
CA LEU A 446 -4.16 20.26 2.12
C LEU A 446 -4.81 20.49 3.49
N LEU A 447 -5.83 21.34 3.57
CA LEU A 447 -6.52 21.66 4.82
C LEU A 447 -7.16 20.41 5.45
N LEU A 448 -7.84 19.59 4.65
CA LEU A 448 -8.53 18.39 5.12
C LEU A 448 -7.55 17.34 5.62
N HIS A 449 -6.47 17.10 4.89
CA HIS A 449 -5.47 16.13 5.29
C HIS A 449 -4.68 16.58 6.53
N THR A 450 -4.30 17.86 6.61
CA THR A 450 -3.64 18.42 7.79
C THR A 450 -4.57 18.40 9.00
N GLY A 451 -5.84 18.74 8.82
CA GLY A 451 -6.87 18.64 9.85
C GLY A 451 -7.04 17.21 10.36
N TYR A 452 -7.19 16.24 9.46
CA TYR A 452 -7.24 14.81 9.82
C TYR A 452 -6.04 14.41 10.70
N ARG A 453 -4.82 14.76 10.28
CA ARG A 453 -3.60 14.40 11.03
C ARG A 453 -3.57 15.07 12.39
N TRP A 454 -3.93 16.34 12.48
CA TRP A 454 -3.97 17.07 13.74
C TRP A 454 -5.00 16.46 14.70
N LEU A 455 -6.24 16.21 14.23
CA LEU A 455 -7.28 15.60 15.07
C LEU A 455 -6.87 14.19 15.55
N ALA A 456 -6.27 13.38 14.67
CA ALA A 456 -5.80 12.04 15.02
C ALA A 456 -4.68 12.10 16.08
N GLN A 457 -3.66 12.94 15.86
CA GLN A 457 -2.52 13.08 16.78
C GLN A 457 -2.94 13.62 18.15
N VAL A 458 -3.82 14.62 18.18
CA VAL A 458 -4.36 15.15 19.45
C VAL A 458 -5.23 14.10 20.12
N GLY A 459 -6.05 13.36 19.36
CA GLY A 459 -6.90 12.29 19.89
C GLY A 459 -6.09 11.19 20.55
N ASP A 460 -5.02 10.74 19.91
CA ASP A 460 -4.14 9.68 20.41
C ASP A 460 -3.42 10.06 21.72
N GLY A 461 -3.21 11.36 21.97
CA GLY A 461 -2.58 11.87 23.19
C GLY A 461 -3.53 12.00 24.40
N LEU A 462 -4.85 11.82 24.23
CA LEU A 462 -5.83 12.04 25.30
C LEU A 462 -6.22 10.75 26.03
N SER A 463 -6.18 10.79 27.36
CA SER A 463 -6.59 9.65 28.21
C SER A 463 -8.12 9.53 28.37
N GLN A 464 -8.86 10.64 28.24
CA GLN A 464 -10.33 10.63 28.40
C GLN A 464 -11.01 9.99 27.18
N PRO A 465 -11.74 8.87 27.34
CA PRO A 465 -12.24 8.09 26.21
C PRO A 465 -13.31 8.83 25.39
N LEU A 466 -14.15 9.67 26.03
CA LEU A 466 -15.21 10.39 25.34
C LEU A 466 -14.67 11.43 24.35
N ILE A 467 -13.73 12.27 24.79
CA ILE A 467 -13.12 13.30 23.95
C ILE A 467 -12.27 12.66 22.85
N ARG A 468 -11.52 11.60 23.18
CA ARG A 468 -10.76 10.82 22.20
C ARG A 468 -11.65 10.28 21.09
N ASN A 469 -12.78 9.66 21.45
CA ASN A 469 -13.72 9.12 20.46
C ASN A 469 -14.31 10.22 19.57
N LEU A 470 -14.64 11.38 20.16
CA LEU A 470 -15.16 12.52 19.39
C LEU A 470 -14.13 13.07 18.39
N LEU A 471 -12.87 13.19 18.80
CA LEU A 471 -11.76 13.57 17.90
C LEU A 471 -11.51 12.52 16.83
N GLY A 472 -11.62 11.23 17.16
CA GLY A 472 -11.50 10.13 16.20
C GLY A 472 -12.60 10.14 15.14
N ILE A 473 -13.85 10.46 15.53
CA ILE A 473 -14.96 10.67 14.59
C ILE A 473 -14.66 11.85 13.67
N GLY A 474 -14.19 12.97 14.24
CA GLY A 474 -13.78 14.14 13.47
C GLY A 474 -12.66 13.84 12.47
N ALA A 475 -11.60 13.15 12.90
CA ALA A 475 -10.50 12.73 12.05
C ALA A 475 -11.00 11.85 10.89
N SER A 476 -11.86 10.88 11.19
CA SER A 476 -12.46 10.00 10.18
C SER A 476 -13.28 10.78 9.15
N LEU A 477 -14.03 11.79 9.59
CA LEU A 477 -14.81 12.66 8.71
C LEU A 477 -13.91 13.50 7.80
N PHE A 478 -12.86 14.11 8.33
CA PHE A 478 -11.88 14.88 7.55
C PHE A 478 -11.18 14.01 6.50
N TYR A 479 -10.76 12.80 6.88
CA TYR A 479 -10.15 11.86 5.95
C TYR A 479 -11.14 11.37 4.88
N GLY A 480 -12.39 11.09 5.26
CA GLY A 480 -13.44 10.70 4.32
C GLY A 480 -13.73 11.79 3.27
N LEU A 481 -13.78 13.06 3.71
CA LEU A 481 -13.95 14.19 2.81
C LEU A 481 -12.72 14.42 1.93
N PHE A 482 -11.51 14.30 2.47
CA PHE A 482 -10.27 14.31 1.70
C PHE A 482 -10.27 13.24 0.61
N TRP A 483 -10.62 12.01 0.97
CA TRP A 483 -10.70 10.89 0.03
C TRP A 483 -11.71 11.17 -1.08
N LEU A 484 -12.93 11.58 -0.73
CA LEU A 484 -13.99 11.87 -1.70
C LEU A 484 -13.59 12.99 -2.67
N LEU A 485 -13.05 14.10 -2.13
CA LEU A 485 -12.61 15.23 -2.96
C LEU A 485 -11.45 14.83 -3.88
N ARG A 486 -10.50 14.03 -3.38
CA ARG A 486 -9.39 13.48 -4.17
C ARG A 486 -9.92 12.66 -5.34
N GLN A 487 -10.91 11.79 -5.13
CA GLN A 487 -11.46 10.94 -6.21
C GLN A 487 -12.03 11.77 -7.38
N LEU A 488 -12.68 12.89 -7.09
CA LEU A 488 -13.29 13.77 -8.11
C LEU A 488 -12.26 14.40 -9.06
N VAL A 489 -11.00 14.54 -8.63
CA VAL A 489 -9.96 15.22 -9.41
C VAL A 489 -8.88 14.30 -9.99
N LEU A 490 -8.87 13.00 -9.64
CA LEU A 490 -7.85 12.05 -10.15
C LEU A 490 -7.83 12.00 -11.69
N TRP A 491 -9.01 12.04 -12.32
CA TRP A 491 -9.09 12.03 -13.78
C TRP A 491 -8.42 13.27 -14.40
N LEU A 492 -8.68 14.45 -13.85
CA LEU A 492 -8.08 15.70 -14.30
C LEU A 492 -6.56 15.69 -14.08
N SER A 493 -6.09 15.21 -12.93
CA SER A 493 -4.67 15.06 -12.62
C SER A 493 -3.93 14.24 -13.68
N ARG A 494 -4.50 13.09 -14.08
CA ARG A 494 -3.92 12.23 -15.15
C ARG A 494 -3.91 12.94 -16.52
N LEU A 495 -4.98 13.64 -16.86
CA LEU A 495 -5.07 14.40 -18.10
C LEU A 495 -4.00 15.50 -18.14
N CYS A 496 -3.88 16.28 -17.06
CA CYS A 496 -2.87 17.31 -16.89
C CYS A 496 -1.44 16.73 -16.99
N GLY A 497 -1.20 15.57 -16.35
CA GLY A 497 0.08 14.89 -16.41
C GLY A 497 0.48 14.47 -17.82
N SER A 498 -0.44 13.87 -18.59
CA SER A 498 -0.19 13.44 -19.97
C SER A 498 0.15 14.60 -20.91
N TRP A 499 -0.55 15.72 -20.79
CA TRP A 499 -0.23 16.92 -21.57
C TRP A 499 1.07 17.58 -21.10
N GLY A 500 1.39 17.49 -19.80
CA GLY A 500 2.68 17.88 -19.23
C GLY A 500 3.83 17.15 -19.90
N ASP A 501 3.76 15.81 -19.98
CA ASP A 501 4.77 14.98 -20.63
C ASP A 501 4.97 15.39 -22.11
N ARG A 502 3.88 15.51 -22.87
CA ARG A 502 3.91 15.93 -24.29
C ARG A 502 4.56 17.29 -24.50
N ARG A 503 4.19 18.26 -23.67
CA ARG A 503 4.74 19.62 -23.76
C ARG A 503 6.21 19.65 -23.39
N THR A 504 6.61 18.90 -22.37
CA THR A 504 8.02 18.81 -21.94
C THR A 504 8.91 18.27 -23.05
N VAL A 505 8.50 17.19 -23.71
CA VAL A 505 9.20 16.63 -24.88
C VAL A 505 9.28 17.64 -26.02
N ALA A 506 8.20 18.40 -26.27
CA ALA A 506 8.19 19.42 -27.32
C ALA A 506 9.11 20.61 -27.04
N LEU A 507 9.27 20.99 -25.76
CA LEU A 507 10.13 22.09 -25.32
C LEU A 507 11.61 21.70 -25.30
N THR A 508 11.93 20.55 -24.68
CA THR A 508 13.31 20.12 -24.42
C THR A 508 13.90 19.30 -25.56
N ARG A 509 13.05 18.64 -26.37
CA ARG A 509 13.46 17.61 -27.34
C ARG A 509 14.27 16.47 -26.70
N GLN A 510 14.15 16.25 -25.39
CA GLN A 510 14.92 15.26 -24.62
C GLN A 510 13.98 14.40 -23.74
N PRO A 511 13.21 13.47 -24.32
CA PRO A 511 12.36 12.54 -23.57
C PRO A 511 13.13 11.68 -22.56
N ASP A 512 14.38 11.32 -22.85
CA ASP A 512 15.21 10.49 -21.98
C ASP A 512 15.52 11.18 -20.66
N HIS A 513 15.90 12.47 -20.69
CA HIS A 513 16.13 13.25 -19.47
C HIS A 513 14.87 13.37 -18.60
N LEU A 514 13.68 13.43 -19.21
CA LEU A 514 12.43 13.40 -18.45
C LEU A 514 12.20 12.03 -17.81
N SER A 515 12.46 10.95 -18.53
CA SER A 515 12.37 9.59 -18.00
C SER A 515 13.31 9.38 -16.81
N GLU A 516 14.55 9.86 -16.93
CA GLU A 516 15.56 9.80 -15.88
C GLU A 516 15.17 10.67 -14.69
N GLY A 517 14.68 11.88 -14.93
CA GLY A 517 14.20 12.78 -13.88
C GLY A 517 13.03 12.20 -13.08
N LEU A 518 12.11 11.47 -13.74
CA LEU A 518 11.02 10.77 -13.04
C LEU A 518 11.53 9.56 -12.24
N LEU A 519 12.53 8.83 -12.75
CA LEU A 519 13.16 7.70 -12.06
C LEU A 519 13.99 8.16 -10.86
N GLU A 520 14.77 9.23 -10.98
CA GLU A 520 15.52 9.82 -9.87
C GLU A 520 14.60 10.39 -8.79
N LEU A 521 13.50 11.04 -9.17
CA LEU A 521 12.48 11.47 -8.21
C LEU A 521 11.87 10.25 -7.49
N THR A 522 11.61 9.18 -8.23
CA THR A 522 11.05 7.92 -7.70
C THR A 522 11.99 7.25 -6.69
N GLU A 523 13.27 7.15 -7.06
CA GLU A 523 14.37 6.69 -6.20
C GLU A 523 14.48 7.55 -4.93
N ALA A 524 14.51 8.88 -5.09
CA ALA A 524 14.64 9.81 -3.98
C ALA A 524 13.48 9.67 -2.97
N ILE A 525 12.25 9.54 -3.45
CA ILE A 525 11.06 9.35 -2.58
C ILE A 525 11.19 8.06 -1.77
N ALA A 526 11.59 6.96 -2.40
CA ALA A 526 11.76 5.68 -1.72
C ALA A 526 12.93 5.70 -0.72
N ALA A 527 14.07 6.27 -1.10
CA ALA A 527 15.23 6.42 -0.22
C ALA A 527 14.88 7.28 1.01
N HIS A 528 14.10 8.35 0.83
CA HIS A 528 13.62 9.16 1.96
C HIS A 528 12.73 8.35 2.90
N LEU A 529 11.80 7.55 2.35
CA LEU A 529 10.93 6.69 3.16
C LEU A 529 11.72 5.63 3.93
N GLN A 530 12.72 5.00 3.31
CA GLN A 530 13.58 4.01 3.97
C GLN A 530 14.39 4.63 5.12
N GLN A 531 14.91 5.84 4.93
CA GLN A 531 15.72 6.53 5.93
C GLN A 531 14.91 7.08 7.12
N ARG A 532 13.69 7.60 6.87
CA ARG A 532 12.87 8.25 7.90
C ARG A 532 11.70 7.41 8.44
N GLY A 533 11.36 6.32 7.77
CA GLY A 533 10.23 5.45 8.12
C GLY A 533 8.85 6.07 7.88
N THR A 534 8.76 7.34 7.48
CA THR A 534 7.49 8.04 7.21
C THR A 534 7.63 8.99 6.02
N LEU A 535 6.56 9.17 5.27
CA LEU A 535 6.49 10.17 4.21
C LEU A 535 6.10 11.54 4.77
N HIS A 536 6.65 12.59 4.17
CA HIS A 536 6.20 13.96 4.43
C HIS A 536 4.70 14.13 4.08
N PRO A 537 3.89 14.84 4.90
CA PRO A 537 2.44 14.95 4.70
C PRO A 537 2.03 15.43 3.30
N LEU A 538 2.84 16.28 2.68
CA LEU A 538 2.58 16.83 1.34
C LEU A 538 2.53 15.78 0.23
N HIS A 539 3.21 14.63 0.40
CA HIS A 539 3.14 13.54 -0.57
C HIS A 539 1.74 12.93 -0.70
N SER A 540 0.91 13.07 0.34
CA SER A 540 -0.49 12.61 0.30
C SER A 540 -1.44 13.75 -0.01
N SER A 541 -1.25 14.92 0.61
CA SER A 541 -2.19 16.02 0.46
C SER A 541 -2.10 16.74 -0.89
N LEU A 542 -0.90 16.89 -1.45
CA LEU A 542 -0.64 17.56 -2.72
C LEU A 542 -0.18 16.59 -3.82
N GLU A 543 -0.47 15.30 -3.67
CA GLU A 543 -0.13 14.23 -4.62
C GLU A 543 -0.53 14.60 -6.07
N ILE A 544 -1.71 15.18 -6.25
CA ILE A 544 -2.28 15.57 -7.56
C ILE A 544 -1.50 16.69 -8.27
N LEU A 545 -0.64 17.41 -7.55
CA LEU A 545 0.18 18.48 -8.10
C LEU A 545 1.60 18.03 -8.40
N MET A 546 2.03 16.87 -7.94
CA MET A 546 3.40 16.38 -8.13
C MET A 546 3.56 15.72 -9.51
N PRO A 547 4.79 15.59 -10.05
CA PRO A 547 5.07 14.83 -11.27
C PRO A 547 4.82 13.33 -11.12
N VAL A 548 5.06 12.77 -9.92
CA VAL A 548 4.90 11.35 -9.60
C VAL A 548 4.27 11.22 -8.21
N SER A 549 3.30 10.32 -8.06
CA SER A 549 2.73 10.00 -6.75
C SER A 549 3.70 9.17 -5.92
N SER A 550 3.77 9.46 -4.62
CA SER A 550 4.55 8.62 -3.69
C SER A 550 4.10 7.15 -3.72
N ARG A 551 2.80 6.90 -3.91
CA ARG A 551 2.22 5.55 -4.02
C ARG A 551 2.78 4.75 -5.20
N GLN A 552 3.04 5.40 -6.33
CA GLN A 552 3.67 4.77 -7.48
C GLN A 552 5.20 4.74 -7.37
N ALA A 553 5.79 5.64 -6.57
CA ALA A 553 7.23 5.74 -6.44
C ALA A 553 7.85 4.71 -5.47
N ILE A 554 7.17 4.36 -4.37
CA ILE A 554 7.79 3.58 -3.28
C ILE A 554 8.36 2.24 -3.75
N THR A 555 7.56 1.42 -4.45
CA THR A 555 7.98 0.07 -4.86
C THR A 555 9.11 0.10 -5.90
N PRO A 556 8.96 0.79 -7.06
CA PRO A 556 10.06 0.86 -8.03
C PRO A 556 11.28 1.61 -7.50
N GLY A 557 11.07 2.67 -6.72
CA GLY A 557 12.16 3.43 -6.11
C GLY A 557 12.94 2.63 -5.08
N GLY A 558 12.27 1.75 -4.32
CA GLY A 558 12.93 0.87 -3.36
C GLY A 558 13.80 -0.18 -4.06
N LEU A 559 13.33 -0.71 -5.19
CA LEU A 559 14.13 -1.61 -6.04
C LEU A 559 15.34 -0.89 -6.63
N LEU A 560 15.16 0.34 -7.13
CA LEU A 560 16.26 1.20 -7.61
C LEU A 560 17.30 1.42 -6.50
N ALA A 561 16.87 1.87 -5.33
CA ALA A 561 17.75 2.13 -4.20
C ALA A 561 18.55 0.88 -3.79
N SER A 562 17.90 -0.29 -3.72
CA SER A 562 18.59 -1.55 -3.39
C SER A 562 19.59 -2.00 -4.46
N ALA A 563 19.30 -1.75 -5.74
CA ALA A 563 20.22 -2.06 -6.84
C ALA A 563 21.45 -1.13 -6.84
N LEU A 564 21.27 0.13 -6.41
CA LEU A 564 22.33 1.13 -6.31
C LEU A 564 23.19 0.94 -5.05
N GLU A 565 22.63 0.49 -3.93
CA GLU A 565 23.39 0.17 -2.71
C GLU A 565 24.32 -1.04 -2.87
N THR A 566 23.97 -1.96 -3.78
CA THR A 566 24.76 -3.16 -4.07
C THR A 566 25.79 -2.96 -5.17
N SER A 567 25.82 -1.80 -5.84
CA SER A 567 26.72 -1.50 -6.96
C SER A 567 27.61 -0.28 -6.69
N THR A 568 28.83 -0.26 -7.23
CA THR A 568 29.76 0.87 -7.07
C THR A 568 29.24 2.13 -7.80
N PRO A 569 29.36 3.34 -7.20
CA PRO A 569 28.42 4.43 -7.45
C PRO A 569 28.51 5.17 -8.80
N GLU A 570 29.55 4.99 -9.62
CA GLU A 570 29.81 5.95 -10.71
C GLU A 570 29.59 5.40 -12.14
N ILE A 571 29.56 4.07 -12.33
CA ILE A 571 29.51 3.46 -13.68
C ILE A 571 28.23 2.63 -13.94
N ILE A 572 27.61 2.07 -12.89
CA ILE A 572 26.49 1.08 -13.02
C ILE A 572 25.11 1.70 -12.76
N ALA A 573 25.06 2.91 -12.19
CA ALA A 573 23.82 3.65 -11.96
C ALA A 573 22.91 3.78 -13.21
N PRO A 574 23.43 4.14 -14.41
CA PRO A 574 22.59 4.20 -15.60
C PRO A 574 22.05 2.83 -16.03
N GLU A 575 22.84 1.75 -15.96
CA GLU A 575 22.41 0.41 -16.36
C GLU A 575 21.29 -0.16 -15.48
N SER A 576 21.37 0.09 -14.17
CA SER A 576 20.32 -0.32 -13.22
C SER A 576 19.00 0.42 -13.49
N ARG A 577 19.07 1.72 -13.83
CA ARG A 577 17.91 2.54 -14.21
C ARG A 577 17.31 2.08 -15.53
N THR A 578 18.11 1.73 -16.53
CA THR A 578 17.63 1.15 -17.79
C THR A 578 16.93 -0.18 -17.54
N SER A 579 17.51 -1.06 -16.72
CA SER A 579 16.92 -2.36 -16.38
C SER A 579 15.57 -2.22 -15.68
N LEU A 580 15.44 -1.28 -14.74
CA LEU A 580 14.17 -1.02 -14.08
C LEU A 580 13.16 -0.29 -14.97
N SER A 581 13.60 0.60 -15.86
CA SER A 581 12.72 1.20 -16.86
C SER A 581 12.11 0.11 -17.76
N LYS A 582 12.92 -0.88 -18.20
CA LYS A 582 12.47 -2.06 -18.96
C LYS A 582 11.49 -2.90 -18.15
N LEU A 583 11.78 -3.18 -16.88
CA LEU A 583 10.87 -3.91 -16.01
C LEU A 583 9.53 -3.21 -15.88
N LEU A 584 9.50 -1.90 -15.66
CA LEU A 584 8.26 -1.13 -15.48
C LEU A 584 7.46 -1.02 -16.79
N MET A 585 8.14 -0.81 -17.91
CA MET A 585 7.50 -0.81 -19.22
C MET A 585 6.79 -2.14 -19.52
N THR A 586 7.45 -3.27 -19.21
CA THR A 586 6.88 -4.61 -19.46
C THR A 586 5.80 -5.00 -18.46
N THR A 587 5.98 -4.69 -17.17
CA THR A 587 5.06 -5.12 -16.09
C THR A 587 3.85 -4.20 -15.90
N GLU A 588 4.01 -2.88 -16.01
CA GLU A 588 2.92 -1.91 -15.86
C GLU A 588 2.45 -1.37 -17.21
N GLY A 589 3.38 -1.02 -18.11
CA GLY A 589 3.08 -0.35 -19.38
C GLY A 589 2.33 -1.27 -20.37
N LEU A 590 2.83 -2.48 -20.57
CA LEU A 590 2.25 -3.48 -21.48
C LEU A 590 1.14 -4.33 -20.84
N ASN A 591 0.81 -4.09 -19.56
CA ASN A 591 -0.18 -4.87 -18.84
C ASN A 591 -1.59 -4.72 -19.45
N PRO A 592 -2.32 -5.81 -19.77
CA PRO A 592 -3.69 -5.73 -20.26
C PRO A 592 -4.64 -5.10 -19.23
N TYR A 593 -4.35 -5.28 -17.94
CA TYR A 593 -5.13 -4.72 -16.83
C TYR A 593 -4.65 -3.34 -16.36
N ARG A 594 -3.81 -2.64 -17.14
CA ARG A 594 -3.30 -1.29 -16.77
C ARG A 594 -4.40 -0.27 -16.46
N GLN A 595 -5.61 -0.45 -17.00
CA GLN A 595 -6.76 0.40 -16.67
C GLN A 595 -7.16 0.29 -15.19
N TRP A 596 -7.04 -0.89 -14.59
CA TRP A 596 -7.29 -1.10 -13.16
C TRP A 596 -6.28 -0.37 -12.29
N LEU A 597 -5.00 -0.35 -12.71
CA LEU A 597 -3.94 0.41 -12.04
C LEU A 597 -4.23 1.92 -12.01
N ARG A 598 -5.05 2.44 -12.94
CA ARG A 598 -5.39 3.86 -13.02
C ARG A 598 -6.51 4.29 -12.07
N ILE A 599 -7.38 3.39 -11.61
CA ILE A 599 -8.65 3.75 -10.95
C ILE A 599 -8.41 4.65 -9.72
N ASN A 600 -7.43 4.31 -8.89
CA ASN A 600 -7.13 5.04 -7.65
C ASN A 600 -5.80 5.82 -7.70
N ALA A 601 -5.23 5.98 -8.89
CA ALA A 601 -3.96 6.65 -9.12
C ALA A 601 -4.16 8.08 -9.62
N SER A 602 -3.43 9.03 -9.04
CA SER A 602 -3.43 10.44 -9.47
C SER A 602 -2.69 10.65 -10.80
N HIS A 603 -1.76 9.76 -11.15
CA HIS A 603 -0.99 9.78 -12.39
C HIS A 603 -1.24 8.54 -13.24
N ILE A 604 -0.94 8.64 -14.53
CA ILE A 604 -0.81 7.47 -15.40
C ILE A 604 0.30 6.58 -14.80
N PRO A 605 0.13 5.24 -14.76
CA PRO A 605 1.14 4.32 -14.27
C PRO A 605 2.54 4.65 -14.80
N LEU A 606 3.55 4.57 -13.95
CA LEU A 606 4.89 5.03 -14.27
C LEU A 606 5.43 4.28 -15.50
N GLY A 607 5.25 2.95 -15.56
CA GLY A 607 5.68 2.16 -16.70
C GLY A 607 5.02 2.53 -18.03
N GLU A 608 3.76 2.96 -18.02
CA GLU A 608 3.07 3.43 -19.23
C GLU A 608 3.60 4.79 -19.68
N ARG A 609 3.93 5.68 -18.75
CA ARG A 609 4.58 6.97 -19.06
C ARG A 609 5.98 6.76 -19.64
N LEU A 610 6.78 5.90 -19.01
CA LEU A 610 8.12 5.55 -19.47
C LEU A 610 8.07 4.91 -20.87
N LEU A 611 7.12 4.00 -21.12
CA LEU A 611 6.94 3.40 -22.44
C LEU A 611 6.65 4.46 -23.51
N TRP A 612 5.79 5.44 -23.20
CA TRP A 612 5.50 6.53 -24.12
C TRP A 612 6.72 7.43 -24.37
N LEU A 613 7.49 7.76 -23.32
CA LEU A 613 8.71 8.55 -23.44
C LEU A 613 9.79 7.84 -24.27
N ASN A 614 9.98 6.54 -24.04
CA ASN A 614 10.90 5.71 -24.83
C ASN A 614 10.51 5.71 -26.32
N GLN A 615 9.21 5.60 -26.63
CA GLN A 615 8.74 5.73 -28.02
C GLN A 615 9.06 7.11 -28.62
N GLN A 616 8.97 8.20 -27.84
CA GLN A 616 9.35 9.53 -28.32
C GLN A 616 10.86 9.66 -28.55
N SER A 617 11.69 9.03 -27.71
CA SER A 617 13.14 8.99 -27.90
C SER A 617 13.52 8.33 -29.22
N LEU A 618 12.96 7.14 -29.49
CA LEU A 618 13.16 6.43 -30.76
C LEU A 618 12.71 7.25 -31.97
N LEU A 619 11.59 7.98 -31.88
CA LEU A 619 11.12 8.85 -32.96
C LEU A 619 12.03 10.05 -33.24
N LEU A 620 12.76 10.52 -32.21
CA LEU A 620 13.74 11.60 -32.32
C LEU A 620 15.14 11.12 -32.74
N GLY A 621 15.34 9.81 -32.90
CA GLY A 621 16.64 9.21 -33.20
C GLY A 621 17.60 9.22 -32.01
N GLN A 622 17.05 9.27 -30.79
CA GLN A 622 17.79 9.24 -29.52
C GLN A 622 17.92 7.79 -29.01
N PRO A 623 18.86 7.52 -28.09
CA PRO A 623 19.02 6.18 -27.51
C PRO A 623 17.76 5.78 -26.74
N GLY A 624 17.17 4.64 -27.10
CA GLY A 624 15.99 4.10 -26.45
C GLY A 624 15.98 2.58 -26.48
N ILE A 625 15.13 1.97 -25.65
CA ILE A 625 14.96 0.51 -25.61
C ILE A 625 14.14 0.08 -26.83
N ALA A 626 14.71 -0.76 -27.68
CA ALA A 626 14.02 -1.20 -28.89
C ALA A 626 12.76 -2.01 -28.51
N PRO A 627 11.69 -1.96 -29.32
CA PRO A 627 10.49 -2.74 -29.06
C PRO A 627 10.71 -4.26 -29.05
N GLN A 628 11.80 -4.74 -29.62
CA GLN A 628 12.18 -6.16 -29.63
C GLN A 628 12.80 -6.58 -28.29
N ASP A 629 13.27 -5.62 -27.50
CA ASP A 629 13.86 -5.83 -26.19
C ASP A 629 12.85 -5.66 -25.05
N LEU A 630 11.58 -5.35 -25.35
CA LEU A 630 10.45 -5.22 -24.42
C LEU A 630 9.52 -6.42 -24.58
#